data_AF-A0A7K2X6V3-F1
#
_entry.id   AF-A0A7K2X6V3-F1
#
_cell.length_a   1.000
_cell.length_b   1.000
_cell.length_c   1.000
_cell.angle_alpha   90.00
_cell.angle_beta   90.00
_cell.angle_gamma   90.00
#
_symmetry.space_group_name_H-M   'P 1'
#
loop_
_entity.id
_entity.type
_entity.pdbx_description
1 polymer ?
#
loop_
_entity_poly.entity_id
_entity_poly.type
_entity_poly.pdbx_seq_one_letter_code
_entity_poly.pdbx_strand_id
1 'polypeptide(L)'
;ADPGAGAARTTVDRLFEEAERATESYNEADEKADALRRTVSRARDGLARGQERVNRMRGVLGSVAGAQYRSGGIDPALALFLSSDPDSYLERASALDRLTARQGAALGELLREQRRLGQQRSEARTVLAELERSRTEVARHKRTVERKLAEARRVLASLTAEERA
;
A
#
# COMPACT_ATOMS: atom_id res chain seq x y z
N ALA A 1 -8.48 -8.11 60.76
CA ALA A 1 -8.34 -7.65 59.37
C ALA A 1 -9.64 -6.97 58.99
N ASP A 2 -9.59 -5.72 58.52
CA ASP A 2 -10.79 -5.04 58.04
C ASP A 2 -11.26 -5.71 56.74
N PRO A 3 -12.50 -6.25 56.68
CA PRO A 3 -13.03 -6.87 55.46
C PRO A 3 -13.09 -5.90 54.27
N GLY A 4 -13.15 -4.58 54.49
CA GLY A 4 -13.10 -3.56 53.44
C GLY A 4 -11.75 -3.47 52.72
N ALA A 5 -10.64 -3.56 53.47
CA ALA A 5 -9.29 -3.50 52.91
C ALA A 5 -8.97 -4.70 52.00
N GLY A 6 -9.43 -5.89 52.37
CA GLY A 6 -9.25 -7.10 51.56
C GLY A 6 -9.98 -7.03 50.22
N ALA A 7 -11.23 -6.53 50.21
CA ALA A 7 -12.01 -6.36 48.99
C ALA A 7 -11.40 -5.33 48.03
N ALA A 8 -10.82 -4.26 48.56
CA ALA A 8 -10.11 -3.25 47.77
C ALA A 8 -8.83 -3.80 47.13
N ARG A 9 -8.03 -4.60 47.86
CA ARG A 9 -6.80 -5.22 47.34
C ARG A 9 -7.11 -6.16 46.17
N THR A 10 -8.09 -7.04 46.33
CA THR A 10 -8.58 -7.91 45.24
C THR A 10 -9.08 -7.13 44.03
N THR A 11 -9.73 -5.99 44.26
CA THR A 11 -10.21 -5.12 43.17
C THR A 11 -9.04 -4.50 42.40
N VAL A 12 -8.01 -4.04 43.10
CA VAL A 12 -6.79 -3.48 42.50
C VAL A 12 -6.05 -4.54 41.69
N ASP A 13 -5.88 -5.75 42.24
CA ASP A 13 -5.20 -6.85 41.56
C ASP A 13 -5.92 -7.21 40.26
N ARG A 14 -7.26 -7.31 40.29
CA ARG A 14 -8.07 -7.52 39.08
C ARG A 14 -7.90 -6.40 38.06
N LEU A 15 -7.84 -5.14 38.50
CA LEU A 15 -7.65 -4.00 37.60
C LEU A 15 -6.27 -3.98 36.96
N PHE A 16 -5.23 -4.41 37.68
CA PHE A 16 -3.89 -4.58 37.13
C PHE A 16 -3.85 -5.73 36.12
N GLU A 17 -4.43 -6.88 36.42
CA GLU A 17 -4.50 -8.01 35.50
C GLU A 17 -5.25 -7.65 34.19
N GLU A 18 -6.35 -6.91 34.30
CA GLU A 18 -7.07 -6.38 33.13
C GLU A 18 -6.25 -5.34 32.34
N ALA A 19 -5.44 -4.53 33.02
CA ALA A 19 -4.53 -3.58 32.38
C ALA A 19 -3.36 -4.29 31.68
N GLU A 20 -2.82 -5.36 32.25
CA GLU A 20 -1.79 -6.20 31.64
C GLU A 20 -2.31 -6.84 30.35
N ARG A 21 -3.47 -7.49 30.41
CA ARG A 21 -4.13 -8.06 29.21
C ARG A 21 -4.36 -6.99 28.13
N ALA A 22 -4.80 -5.80 28.52
CA ALA A 22 -4.97 -4.69 27.57
C ALA A 22 -3.64 -4.17 27.01
N THR A 23 -2.56 -4.26 27.78
CA THR A 23 -1.20 -3.89 27.36
C THR A 23 -0.64 -4.89 26.36
N GLU A 24 -0.86 -6.19 26.55
CA GLU A 24 -0.50 -7.22 25.57
C GLU A 24 -1.22 -7.00 24.24
N SER A 25 -2.53 -6.77 24.27
CA SER A 25 -3.30 -6.45 23.05
C SER A 25 -2.85 -5.14 22.39
N TYR A 26 -2.44 -4.14 23.19
CA TYR A 26 -1.85 -2.90 22.68
C TYR A 26 -0.56 -3.21 21.91
N ASN A 27 0.35 -3.96 22.51
CA ASN A 27 1.65 -4.28 21.92
C ASN A 27 1.46 -5.06 20.60
N GLU A 28 0.58 -6.07 20.58
CA GLU A 28 0.27 -6.83 19.36
C GLU A 28 -0.26 -5.92 18.24
N ALA A 29 -1.22 -5.05 18.56
CA ALA A 29 -1.80 -4.13 17.58
C ALA A 29 -0.77 -3.09 17.08
N ASP A 30 0.17 -2.67 17.92
CA ASP A 30 1.20 -1.69 17.60
C ASP A 30 2.29 -2.31 16.71
N GLU A 31 2.76 -3.51 17.04
CA GLU A 31 3.68 -4.29 16.20
C GLU A 31 3.09 -4.55 14.81
N LYS A 32 1.81 -4.93 14.76
CA LYS A 32 1.06 -5.10 13.51
C LYS A 32 0.99 -3.78 12.73
N ALA A 33 0.66 -2.67 13.38
CA ALA A 33 0.59 -1.36 12.74
C ALA A 33 1.96 -0.95 12.15
N ASP A 34 3.05 -1.22 12.84
CA ASP A 34 4.39 -0.91 12.36
C ASP A 34 4.83 -1.79 11.19
N ALA A 35 4.49 -3.08 11.21
CA ALA A 35 4.69 -3.97 10.07
C ALA A 35 3.92 -3.49 8.83
N LEU A 36 2.64 -3.15 9.00
CA LEU A 36 1.79 -2.62 7.93
C LEU A 36 2.30 -1.28 7.40
N ARG A 37 2.80 -0.39 8.27
CA ARG A 37 3.40 0.89 7.87
C ARG A 37 4.59 0.69 6.93
N ARG A 38 5.48 -0.27 7.24
CA ARG A 38 6.61 -0.63 6.36
C ARG A 38 6.12 -1.16 5.01
N THR A 39 5.09 -2.00 5.01
CA THR A 39 4.50 -2.54 3.78
C THR A 39 3.85 -1.45 2.93
N VAL A 40 3.11 -0.51 3.53
CA VAL A 40 2.54 0.65 2.81
C VAL A 40 3.65 1.50 2.19
N SER A 41 4.75 1.76 2.90
CA SER A 41 5.89 2.52 2.35
C SER A 41 6.48 1.83 1.11
N ARG A 42 6.78 0.53 1.21
CA ARG A 42 7.30 -0.26 0.08
C ARG A 42 6.32 -0.28 -1.10
N ALA A 43 5.03 -0.40 -0.82
CA ALA A 43 3.99 -0.37 -1.84
C ALA A 43 3.94 0.99 -2.56
N ARG A 44 4.02 2.12 -1.82
CA ARG A 44 4.09 3.47 -2.39
C ARG A 44 5.30 3.63 -3.32
N ASP A 45 6.47 3.20 -2.88
CA ASP A 45 7.69 3.29 -3.69
C ASP A 45 7.60 2.41 -4.95
N GLY A 46 7.04 1.20 -4.81
CA GLY A 46 6.79 0.29 -5.93
C GLY A 46 5.82 0.89 -6.95
N LEU A 47 4.74 1.51 -6.48
CA LEU A 47 3.75 2.19 -7.31
C LEU A 47 4.34 3.39 -8.06
N ALA A 48 5.20 4.19 -7.40
CA ALA A 48 5.91 5.30 -8.05
C ALA A 48 6.79 4.79 -9.19
N ARG A 49 7.64 3.79 -8.93
CA ARG A 49 8.49 3.19 -9.97
C ARG A 49 7.69 2.55 -11.11
N GLY A 50 6.57 1.91 -10.79
CA GLY A 50 5.66 1.33 -11.78
C GLY A 50 5.01 2.41 -12.66
N GLN A 51 4.56 3.51 -12.06
CA GLN A 51 4.00 4.64 -12.79
C GLN A 51 5.02 5.31 -13.70
N GLU A 52 6.26 5.50 -13.24
CA GLU A 52 7.33 6.02 -14.08
C GLU A 52 7.61 5.11 -15.29
N ARG A 53 7.61 3.79 -15.09
CA ARG A 53 7.79 2.82 -16.18
C ARG A 53 6.68 2.94 -17.22
N VAL A 54 5.43 3.01 -16.79
CA VAL A 54 4.26 3.27 -17.65
C VAL A 54 4.41 4.59 -18.41
N ASN A 55 4.87 5.65 -17.74
CA ASN A 55 5.06 6.96 -18.38
C ASN A 55 6.15 6.93 -19.45
N ARG A 56 7.27 6.24 -19.20
CA ARG A 56 8.33 6.05 -20.21
C ARG A 56 7.82 5.30 -21.43
N MET A 57 7.09 4.20 -21.23
CA MET A 57 6.50 3.43 -22.34
C MET A 57 5.49 4.25 -23.14
N ARG A 58 4.65 5.05 -22.46
CA ARG A 58 3.74 6.01 -23.12
C ARG A 58 4.50 7.05 -23.92
N GLY A 59 5.61 7.56 -23.42
CA GLY A 59 6.46 8.51 -24.15
C GLY A 59 7.01 7.93 -25.45
N VAL A 60 7.56 6.70 -25.40
CA VAL A 60 8.06 5.99 -26.59
C VAL A 60 6.94 5.77 -27.61
N LEU A 61 5.81 5.20 -27.19
CA LEU A 61 4.68 4.95 -28.09
C LEU A 61 4.05 6.25 -28.62
N GLY A 62 3.98 7.30 -27.79
CA GLY A 62 3.51 8.62 -28.18
C GLY A 62 4.41 9.30 -29.22
N SER A 63 5.72 9.08 -29.15
CA SER A 63 6.66 9.58 -30.18
C SER A 63 6.42 8.94 -31.55
N VAL A 64 6.10 7.64 -31.56
CA VAL A 64 5.73 6.89 -32.77
C VAL A 64 4.41 7.40 -33.34
N ALA A 65 3.37 7.50 -32.50
CA ALA A 65 2.08 8.03 -32.91
C ALA A 65 2.18 9.47 -33.44
N GLY A 66 3.00 10.31 -32.78
CA GLY A 66 3.26 11.67 -33.23
C GLY A 66 3.99 11.74 -34.57
N ALA A 67 4.90 10.81 -34.86
CA ALA A 67 5.55 10.71 -36.17
C ALA A 67 4.55 10.33 -37.28
N GLN A 68 3.65 9.38 -37.01
CA GLN A 68 2.58 8.98 -37.93
C GLN A 68 1.56 10.11 -38.17
N TYR A 69 1.23 10.90 -37.14
CA TYR A 69 0.38 12.07 -37.30
C TYR A 69 1.04 13.13 -38.21
N ARG A 70 2.33 13.42 -37.99
CA ARG A 70 3.09 14.40 -38.80
C ARG A 70 3.32 13.96 -40.24
N SER A 71 3.32 12.67 -40.54
CA SER A 71 3.36 12.18 -41.93
C SER A 71 2.03 12.35 -42.67
N GLY A 72 1.04 13.03 -42.07
CA GLY A 72 -0.24 13.36 -42.71
C GLY A 72 -1.21 12.18 -42.75
N GLY A 73 -0.99 11.13 -41.94
CA GLY A 73 -1.85 9.96 -41.91
C GLY A 73 -1.69 9.01 -43.10
N ILE A 74 -0.71 9.25 -43.98
CA ILE A 74 -0.35 8.27 -45.02
C ILE A 74 0.24 7.06 -44.33
N ASP A 75 -0.41 5.91 -44.49
CA ASP A 75 0.06 4.64 -43.95
C ASP A 75 1.46 4.32 -44.52
N PRO A 76 2.44 3.93 -43.70
CA PRO A 76 3.77 3.57 -44.19
C PRO A 76 3.77 2.50 -45.27
N ALA A 77 2.82 1.57 -45.26
CA ALA A 77 2.64 0.57 -46.30
C ALA A 77 2.12 1.18 -47.61
N LEU A 78 1.23 2.18 -47.54
CA LEU A 78 0.80 2.96 -48.71
C LEU A 78 1.94 3.79 -49.29
N ALA A 79 2.76 4.42 -48.44
CA ALA A 79 3.95 5.14 -48.88
C ALA A 79 4.98 4.22 -49.57
N LEU A 80 5.13 2.99 -49.07
CA LEU A 80 5.97 1.94 -49.65
C LEU A 80 5.47 1.50 -51.03
N PHE A 81 4.15 1.29 -51.16
CA PHE A 81 3.50 0.92 -52.42
C PHE A 81 3.63 2.01 -53.49
N LEU A 82 3.56 3.28 -53.09
CA LEU A 82 3.74 4.43 -54.00
C LEU A 82 5.21 4.72 -54.32
N SER A 83 6.17 4.01 -53.72
CA SER A 83 7.59 4.21 -53.99
C SER A 83 8.01 3.53 -55.30
N SER A 84 8.75 4.25 -56.14
CA SER A 84 9.11 3.85 -57.51
C SER A 84 10.31 2.90 -57.62
N ASP A 85 10.69 2.22 -56.53
CA ASP A 85 11.90 1.41 -56.43
C ASP A 85 11.56 -0.06 -56.08
N PRO A 86 11.28 -0.91 -57.09
CA PRO A 86 10.84 -2.29 -56.88
C PRO A 86 11.93 -3.20 -56.30
N ASP A 87 13.21 -2.90 -56.54
CA ASP A 87 14.34 -3.73 -56.08
C ASP A 87 14.53 -3.65 -54.55
N SER A 88 14.14 -2.54 -53.92
CA SER A 88 14.21 -2.36 -52.46
C SER A 88 12.88 -2.59 -51.71
N TYR A 89 11.80 -2.90 -52.43
CA TYR A 89 10.46 -3.06 -51.85
C TYR A 89 10.40 -4.14 -50.77
N LEU A 90 10.88 -5.36 -51.06
CA LEU A 90 10.81 -6.48 -50.12
C LEU A 90 11.62 -6.22 -48.84
N GLU A 91 12.78 -5.57 -48.96
CA GLU A 91 13.60 -5.20 -47.82
C GLU A 91 12.88 -4.19 -46.92
N ARG A 92 12.36 -3.10 -47.51
CA ARG A 92 11.60 -2.07 -46.80
C ARG A 92 10.30 -2.61 -46.19
N ALA A 93 9.59 -3.50 -46.89
CA ALA A 93 8.39 -4.17 -46.38
C ALA A 93 8.72 -5.07 -45.17
N SER A 94 9.81 -5.84 -45.24
CA SER A 94 10.27 -6.66 -44.11
C SER A 94 10.69 -5.83 -42.90
N ALA A 95 11.30 -4.65 -43.13
CA ALA A 95 11.67 -3.73 -42.06
C ALA A 95 10.42 -3.10 -41.41
N LEU A 96 9.43 -2.72 -42.22
CA LEU A 96 8.15 -2.19 -41.74
C LEU A 96 7.40 -3.24 -40.91
N ASP A 97 7.31 -4.48 -41.37
CA ASP A 97 6.64 -5.56 -40.64
C ASP A 97 7.29 -5.79 -39.26
N ARG A 98 8.62 -5.89 -39.21
CA ARG A 98 9.39 -6.01 -37.96
C ARG A 98 9.14 -4.82 -37.03
N LEU A 99 9.04 -3.61 -37.57
CA LEU A 99 8.77 -2.41 -36.79
C LEU A 99 7.35 -2.45 -36.20
N THR A 100 6.34 -2.78 -37.01
CA THR A 100 4.95 -2.91 -36.58
C THR A 100 4.80 -3.99 -35.52
N ALA A 101 5.45 -5.14 -35.69
CA ALA A 101 5.47 -6.21 -34.68
C ALA A 101 6.05 -5.73 -33.33
N ARG A 102 7.15 -4.96 -33.36
CA ARG A 102 7.75 -4.37 -32.15
C ARG A 102 6.82 -3.35 -31.48
N GLN A 103 6.13 -2.51 -32.26
CA GLN A 103 5.16 -1.54 -31.73
C GLN A 103 3.98 -2.25 -31.06
N GLY A 104 3.43 -3.30 -31.70
CA GLY A 104 2.37 -4.12 -31.14
C GLY A 104 2.80 -4.80 -29.83
N ALA A 105 4.01 -5.36 -29.78
CA ALA A 105 4.56 -5.95 -28.57
C ALA A 105 4.71 -4.92 -27.43
N ALA A 106 5.22 -3.73 -27.72
CA ALA A 106 5.38 -2.64 -26.76
C ALA A 106 4.03 -2.12 -26.22
N LEU A 107 3.02 -2.00 -27.09
CA LEU A 107 1.65 -1.66 -26.67
C LEU A 107 1.06 -2.74 -25.75
N GLY A 108 1.23 -4.01 -26.13
CA GLY A 108 0.80 -5.14 -25.31
C GLY A 108 1.46 -5.14 -23.93
N GLU A 109 2.76 -4.82 -23.86
CA GLU A 109 3.50 -4.67 -22.61
C GLU A 109 2.97 -3.50 -21.78
N LEU A 110 2.71 -2.34 -22.38
CA LEU A 110 2.14 -1.19 -21.69
C LEU A 110 0.80 -1.53 -21.04
N LEU A 111 -0.08 -2.23 -21.77
CA LEU A 111 -1.38 -2.65 -21.25
C LEU A 111 -1.24 -3.65 -20.08
N ARG A 112 -0.26 -4.56 -20.15
CA ARG A 112 0.05 -5.48 -19.04
C ARG A 112 0.53 -4.72 -17.81
N GLU A 113 1.48 -3.78 -17.98
CA GLU A 113 2.01 -2.98 -16.88
C GLU A 113 0.94 -2.07 -16.26
N GLN A 114 0.05 -1.49 -17.06
CA GLN A 114 -1.10 -0.72 -16.54
C GLN A 114 -2.03 -1.58 -15.68
N ARG A 115 -2.36 -2.79 -16.13
CA ARG A 115 -3.17 -3.73 -15.34
C ARG A 115 -2.48 -4.11 -14.03
N ARG A 116 -1.19 -4.45 -14.10
CA ARG A 116 -0.37 -4.77 -12.93
C ARG A 116 -0.34 -3.61 -11.93
N LEU A 117 -0.12 -2.38 -12.41
CA LEU A 117 -0.12 -1.18 -11.57
C LEU A 117 -1.48 -0.95 -10.92
N GLY A 118 -2.57 -1.19 -11.65
CA GLY A 118 -3.93 -1.15 -11.12
C GLY A 118 -4.16 -2.15 -9.98
N GLN A 119 -3.72 -3.40 -10.17
CA GLN A 119 -3.78 -4.44 -9.14
C GLN A 119 -2.98 -4.04 -7.89
N GLN A 120 -1.74 -3.58 -8.07
CA GLN A 120 -0.89 -3.13 -6.96
C GLN A 120 -1.50 -1.95 -6.19
N ARG A 121 -2.21 -1.03 -6.88
CA ARG A 121 -2.93 0.06 -6.20
C ARG A 121 -4.08 -0.46 -5.35
N SER A 122 -4.81 -1.45 -5.85
CA SER A 122 -5.91 -2.09 -5.10
C SER A 122 -5.38 -2.75 -3.83
N GLU A 123 -4.32 -3.55 -3.95
CA GLU A 123 -3.66 -4.21 -2.81
C GLU A 123 -3.14 -3.20 -1.79
N ALA A 124 -2.47 -2.13 -2.25
CA ALA A 124 -1.97 -1.08 -1.38
C ALA A 124 -3.08 -0.36 -0.61
N ARG A 125 -4.28 -0.18 -1.21
CA ARG A 125 -5.45 0.38 -0.52
C ARG A 125 -5.95 -0.55 0.58
N THR A 126 -5.98 -1.85 0.33
CA THR A 126 -6.36 -2.85 1.36
C THR A 126 -5.41 -2.82 2.55
N VAL A 127 -4.09 -2.80 2.30
CA VAL A 127 -3.07 -2.72 3.36
C VAL A 127 -3.18 -1.41 4.13
N LEU A 128 -3.45 -0.29 3.45
CA LEU A 128 -3.67 1.00 4.11
C LEU A 128 -4.89 0.98 5.02
N ALA A 129 -6.01 0.41 4.57
CA ALA A 129 -7.21 0.27 5.40
C ALA A 129 -6.94 -0.63 6.63
N GLU A 130 -6.14 -1.69 6.48
CA GLU A 130 -5.74 -2.53 7.61
C GLU A 130 -4.86 -1.76 8.60
N LEU A 131 -3.93 -0.93 8.13
CA LEU A 131 -3.10 -0.07 8.97
C LEU A 131 -3.96 0.91 9.79
N GLU A 132 -4.97 1.51 9.17
CA GLU A 132 -5.89 2.44 9.85
C GLU A 132 -6.72 1.73 10.93
N ARG A 133 -7.18 0.50 10.66
CA ARG A 133 -7.83 -0.33 11.67
C ARG A 133 -6.87 -0.63 12.82
N SER A 134 -5.65 -1.12 12.55
CA SER A 134 -4.65 -1.43 13.58
C SER A 134 -4.36 -0.22 14.47
N ARG A 135 -4.21 0.98 13.89
CA ARG A 135 -4.02 2.23 14.64
C ARG A 135 -5.20 2.57 15.55
N THR A 136 -6.42 2.30 15.10
CA THR A 136 -7.62 2.49 15.91
C THR A 136 -7.64 1.53 17.11
N GLU A 137 -7.25 0.27 16.88
CA GLU A 137 -7.14 -0.73 17.94
C GLU A 137 -6.06 -0.34 18.97
N VAL A 138 -4.87 0.08 18.52
CA VAL A 138 -3.79 0.62 19.38
C VAL A 138 -4.33 1.74 20.28
N ALA A 139 -5.02 2.73 19.69
CA ALA A 139 -5.59 3.84 20.46
C ALA A 139 -6.68 3.41 21.45
N ARG A 140 -7.46 2.36 21.11
CA ARG A 140 -8.48 1.79 22.02
C ARG A 140 -7.85 1.03 23.19
N HIS A 141 -6.86 0.19 22.92
CA HIS A 141 -6.17 -0.57 23.95
C HIS A 141 -5.40 0.36 24.90
N LYS A 142 -4.71 1.38 24.37
CA LYS A 142 -4.06 2.41 25.18
C LYS A 142 -5.02 3.08 26.15
N ARG A 143 -6.18 3.55 25.68
CA ARG A 143 -7.21 4.16 26.54
C ARG A 143 -7.73 3.19 27.59
N THR A 144 -7.84 1.91 27.27
CA THR A 144 -8.25 0.88 28.23
C THR A 144 -7.21 0.71 29.34
N VAL A 145 -5.94 0.60 28.99
CA VAL A 145 -4.82 0.52 29.95
C VAL A 145 -4.83 1.75 30.88
N GLU A 146 -4.85 2.95 30.31
CA GLU A 146 -4.85 4.21 31.08
C GLU A 146 -6.04 4.29 32.04
N ARG A 147 -7.24 3.90 31.60
CA ARG A 147 -8.43 3.89 32.43
C ARG A 147 -8.32 2.89 33.59
N LYS A 148 -7.85 1.66 33.33
CA LYS A 148 -7.72 0.62 34.36
C LYS A 148 -6.69 0.98 35.41
N LEU A 149 -5.55 1.52 34.98
CA LEU A 149 -4.52 2.02 35.89
C LEU A 149 -5.01 3.22 36.72
N ALA A 150 -5.78 4.13 36.13
CA ALA A 150 -6.38 5.25 36.86
C ALA A 150 -7.42 4.78 37.90
N GLU A 151 -8.22 3.77 37.57
CA GLU A 151 -9.19 3.15 38.48
C GLU A 151 -8.47 2.47 39.65
N ALA A 152 -7.42 1.68 39.38
CA ALA A 152 -6.62 1.03 40.42
C ALA A 152 -6.01 2.05 41.39
N ARG A 153 -5.45 3.16 40.87
CA ARG A 153 -4.91 4.26 41.68
C ARG A 153 -5.98 4.91 42.58
N ARG A 154 -7.22 5.06 42.10
CA ARG A 154 -8.33 5.61 42.91
C ARG A 154 -8.70 4.68 44.05
N VAL A 155 -8.78 3.37 43.80
CA VAL A 155 -9.07 2.38 44.85
C VAL A 155 -7.97 2.38 45.91
N LEU A 156 -6.70 2.37 45.50
CA LEU A 156 -5.56 2.47 46.43
C LEU A 156 -5.58 3.78 47.25
N ALA A 157 -5.97 4.90 46.64
CA ALA A 157 -6.08 6.17 47.33
C ALA A 157 -7.20 6.18 48.39
N SER A 158 -8.27 5.39 48.20
CA SER A 158 -9.37 5.28 49.17
C SER A 158 -9.04 4.45 50.42
N LEU A 159 -7.95 3.68 50.43
CA LEU A 159 -7.48 2.93 51.60
C LEU A 159 -6.72 3.85 52.57
N THR A 160 -6.83 3.63 53.88
CA THR A 160 -6.02 4.32 54.89
C THR A 160 -4.56 3.83 54.87
N ALA A 161 -3.63 4.55 55.51
CA ALA A 161 -2.22 4.16 55.54
C ALA A 161 -1.98 2.78 56.21
N GLU A 162 -2.80 2.42 57.20
CA GLU A 162 -2.75 1.13 57.90
C GLU A 162 -3.31 -0.02 57.06
N GLU A 163 -4.21 0.26 56.11
CA GLU A 163 -4.79 -0.74 55.19
C GLU A 163 -3.96 -0.95 53.92
N ARG A 164 -3.05 -0.01 53.60
CA ARG A 164 -2.12 -0.11 52.47
C ARG A 164 -0.85 -0.92 52.78
N ALA A 165 -0.48 -1.03 54.06
CA ALA A 165 0.66 -1.82 54.53
C ALA A 165 0.45 -3.34 54.31
#